data_AF-A0A534M7L4-F1
#
_entry.id   AF-A0A534M7L4-F1
#
_cell.length_a   1.000
_cell.length_b   1.000
_cell.length_c   1.000
_cell.angle_alpha   90.00
_cell.angle_beta   90.00
_cell.angle_gamma   90.00
#
_symmetry.space_group_name_H-M   'P 1'
#
loop_
_entity.id
_entity.type
_entity.pdbx_description
1 polymer ?
#
loop_
_entity_poly.entity_id
_entity_poly.type
_entity_poly.pdbx_seq_one_letter_code
_entity_poly.pdbx_strand_id
1 'polypeptide(L)'
;MTFDIFPNRPDLYSVEGIARGLRGFLGLELGLPRYSVGSATTDFIVNPNVADVRPFAVGGIVRGLDLDTALLRSLVDLQEKLHLTVGRKRRKVAIGIHDLDRVTAPFTYKAVLPPEVRFTPLGLAEDMDLLDILVKHEKGREYAHLVASQPVF
;
A
#
# COMPACT_ATOMS: atom_id res chain seq x y z
N MET A 1 -1.40 2.21 26.57
CA MET A 1 -2.15 3.46 26.33
C MET A 1 -2.87 3.30 25.00
N THR A 2 -4.18 3.53 24.96
CA THR A 2 -5.01 3.36 23.76
C THR A 2 -5.52 4.74 23.35
N PHE A 3 -5.43 5.08 22.07
CA PHE A 3 -5.88 6.37 21.52
C PHE A 3 -7.10 6.14 20.63
N ASP A 4 -8.17 6.89 20.88
CA ASP A 4 -9.31 6.98 19.97
C ASP A 4 -9.11 8.17 19.02
N ILE A 5 -9.01 7.87 17.73
CA ILE A 5 -8.72 8.85 16.68
C ILE A 5 -9.93 8.97 15.76
N PHE A 6 -10.28 10.22 15.41
CA PHE A 6 -11.39 10.46 14.51
C PHE A 6 -11.17 9.84 13.11
N PRO A 7 -12.20 9.22 12.50
CA PRO A 7 -12.08 8.55 11.20
C PRO A 7 -11.62 9.44 10.04
N ASN A 8 -11.79 10.76 10.14
CA ASN A 8 -11.40 11.73 9.13
C ASN A 8 -9.95 12.22 9.25
N ARG A 9 -9.16 11.67 10.18
CA ARG A 9 -7.75 12.03 10.42
C ARG A 9 -6.81 10.83 10.23
N PRO A 10 -6.69 10.30 9.00
CA PRO A 10 -5.81 9.17 8.71
C PRO A 10 -4.33 9.47 8.97
N ASP A 11 -3.96 10.76 9.00
CA ASP A 11 -2.62 11.22 9.36
C ASP A 11 -2.24 10.93 10.83
N LEU A 12 -3.21 10.57 11.68
CA LEU A 12 -3.03 10.22 13.09
C LEU A 12 -3.14 8.70 13.36
N TYR A 13 -3.14 7.85 12.32
CA TYR A 13 -3.25 6.40 12.50
C TYR A 13 -1.93 5.69 12.86
N SER A 14 -0.83 6.44 12.92
CA SER A 14 0.49 5.94 13.31
C SER A 14 1.06 6.71 14.50
N VAL A 15 2.08 6.15 15.13
CA VAL A 15 2.78 6.77 16.26
C VAL A 15 3.44 8.08 15.82
N GLU A 16 4.03 8.13 14.62
CA GLU A 16 4.67 9.31 14.06
C GLU A 16 3.65 10.42 13.78
N GLY A 17 2.45 10.04 13.32
CA GLY A 17 1.33 10.95 13.12
C GLY A 17 0.86 11.61 14.42
N ILE A 18 0.65 10.79 15.45
CA ILE A 18 0.25 11.26 16.79
C ILE A 18 1.35 12.14 17.39
N ALA A 19 2.62 11.70 17.33
CA ALA A 19 3.74 12.47 17.84
C ALA A 19 3.84 13.85 17.15
N ARG A 20 3.70 13.89 15.82
CA ARG A 20 3.68 15.15 15.05
C ARG A 20 2.51 16.06 15.48
N GLY A 21 1.32 15.51 15.65
CA GLY A 21 0.15 16.26 16.13
C GLY A 21 0.35 16.82 17.54
N LEU A 22 0.90 16.01 18.46
CA LEU A 22 1.17 16.41 19.85
C LEU A 22 2.25 17.50 19.94
N ARG A 23 3.32 17.42 19.13
CA ARG A 23 4.34 18.48 19.09
C ARG A 23 3.75 19.83 18.72
N GLY A 24 2.82 19.86 17.76
CA GLY A 24 2.08 21.07 17.42
C GLY A 24 1.16 21.54 18.55
N PHE A 25 0.40 20.63 19.16
CA PHE A 25 -0.51 20.94 20.26
C PHE A 25 0.20 21.48 21.51
N LEU A 26 1.37 20.93 21.84
CA LEU A 26 2.19 21.34 22.98
C LEU A 26 3.05 22.58 22.69
N GLY A 27 3.00 23.12 21.46
CA GLY A 27 3.79 24.28 21.05
C GLY A 27 5.28 24.01 20.89
N LEU A 28 5.70 22.75 20.75
CA LEU A 28 7.10 22.34 20.56
C LEU A 28 7.58 22.58 19.12
N GLU A 29 6.69 22.35 18.14
CA GLU A 29 6.95 22.62 16.73
C GLU A 29 5.76 23.39 16.15
N LEU A 30 6.00 24.62 15.71
CA LEU A 30 4.97 25.52 15.21
C LEU A 30 5.10 25.73 13.70
N GLY A 31 3.96 26.03 13.06
CA GLY A 31 3.88 26.26 11.63
C GLY A 31 3.58 25.00 10.81
N LEU A 32 3.61 25.14 9.48
CA LEU A 32 3.32 24.04 8.56
C LEU A 32 4.55 23.13 8.39
N PRO A 33 4.40 21.81 8.50
CA PRO A 33 5.48 20.88 8.18
C PRO A 33 5.86 21.01 6.71
N ARG A 34 7.16 20.99 6.43
CA ARG A 34 7.69 21.04 5.05
C ARG A 34 8.14 19.65 4.65
N TYR A 35 7.59 19.15 3.55
CA TYR A 35 7.98 17.88 2.93
C TYR A 35 8.70 18.17 1.61
N SER A 36 9.99 17.90 1.55
CA SER A 36 10.78 18.06 0.32
C SER A 36 10.54 16.89 -0.62
N VAL A 37 10.24 17.18 -1.89
CA VAL A 37 10.06 16.18 -2.95
C VAL A 37 11.11 16.43 -4.02
N GLY A 38 11.87 15.39 -4.37
CA GLY A 38 12.85 15.44 -5.46
C GLY A 38 12.21 15.29 -6.84
N SER A 39 13.02 15.49 -7.90
CA SER A 39 12.58 15.19 -9.27
C SER A 39 12.25 13.69 -9.42
N ALA A 40 11.36 13.40 -10.37
CA ALA A 40 11.04 12.03 -10.72
C ALA A 40 12.27 11.31 -11.27
N THR A 41 12.53 10.10 -10.79
CA THR A 41 13.68 9.27 -11.20
C THR A 41 13.28 8.09 -12.08
N THR A 42 11.99 7.79 -12.20
CA THR A 42 11.43 6.68 -12.98
C THR A 42 9.97 6.95 -13.30
N ASP A 43 9.48 6.31 -14.36
CA ASP A 43 8.06 6.28 -14.69
C ASP A 43 7.32 5.19 -13.92
N PHE A 44 6.05 5.46 -13.65
CA PHE A 44 5.07 4.47 -13.21
C PHE A 44 3.90 4.46 -14.20
N ILE A 45 3.87 3.43 -15.04
CA ILE A 45 3.01 3.36 -16.22
C ILE A 45 1.71 2.66 -15.84
N VAL A 46 0.58 3.34 -16.02
CA VAL A 46 -0.75 2.75 -15.83
C VAL A 46 -1.31 2.37 -17.20
N ASN A 47 -1.52 1.07 -17.41
CA ASN A 47 -2.06 0.55 -18.66
C ASN A 47 -3.57 0.87 -18.77
N PRO A 48 -4.07 1.38 -19.91
CA PRO A 48 -5.50 1.65 -20.08
C PRO A 48 -6.41 0.45 -19.81
N ASN A 49 -5.91 -0.79 -19.94
CA ASN A 49 -6.69 -2.00 -19.70
C ASN A 49 -7.14 -2.19 -18.24
N VAL A 50 -6.66 -1.36 -17.29
CA VAL A 50 -7.15 -1.39 -15.90
C VAL A 50 -8.45 -0.63 -15.71
N ALA A 51 -8.95 0.09 -16.73
CA ALA A 51 -10.07 1.03 -16.61
C ALA A 51 -11.33 0.40 -15.96
N ASP A 52 -11.68 -0.82 -16.37
CA ASP A 52 -12.89 -1.50 -15.93
C ASP A 52 -12.71 -2.31 -14.62
N VAL A 53 -11.48 -2.43 -14.13
CA VAL A 53 -11.13 -3.22 -12.94
C VAL A 53 -10.74 -2.30 -11.78
N ARG A 54 -9.67 -1.51 -11.97
CA ARG A 54 -9.13 -0.57 -10.99
C ARG A 54 -8.37 0.54 -11.72
N PRO A 55 -9.05 1.62 -12.13
CA PRO A 55 -8.53 2.56 -13.12
C PRO A 55 -7.31 3.39 -12.69
N PHE A 56 -7.06 3.52 -11.39
CA PHE A 56 -6.06 4.45 -10.87
C PHE A 56 -5.03 3.75 -10.00
N ALA A 57 -3.75 4.05 -10.27
CA ALA A 57 -2.63 3.71 -9.42
C ALA A 57 -1.69 4.92 -9.34
N VAL A 58 -1.17 5.16 -8.14
CA VAL A 58 -0.15 6.19 -7.87
C VAL A 58 0.90 5.58 -6.95
N GLY A 59 2.13 6.09 -7.04
CA GLY A 59 3.25 5.59 -6.26
C GLY A 59 4.26 6.70 -5.99
N GLY A 60 5.16 6.44 -5.05
CA GLY A 60 6.25 7.33 -4.69
C GLY A 60 7.42 6.53 -4.14
N ILE A 61 8.62 7.10 -4.25
CA ILE A 61 9.85 6.50 -3.73
C ILE A 61 10.32 7.34 -2.55
N VAL A 62 10.57 6.67 -1.42
CA VAL A 62 11.19 7.27 -0.24
C VAL A 62 12.59 6.66 -0.09
N ARG A 63 13.63 7.48 0.00
CA ARG A 63 15.04 7.06 0.07
C ARG A 63 15.68 7.46 1.39
N GLY A 64 16.78 6.80 1.74
CA GLY A 64 17.53 7.10 2.95
C GLY A 64 16.77 6.74 4.22
N LEU A 65 15.96 5.69 4.15
CA LEU A 65 15.26 5.14 5.32
C LEU A 65 16.18 4.19 6.06
N ASP A 66 16.34 4.41 7.36
CA ASP A 66 16.90 3.42 8.27
C ASP A 66 15.73 2.73 8.98
N LEU A 67 15.35 1.55 8.48
CA LEU A 67 14.20 0.80 8.98
C LEU A 67 14.64 -0.17 10.06
N ASP A 68 14.32 0.17 11.31
CA ASP A 68 14.35 -0.80 12.40
C ASP A 68 13.03 -1.59 12.49
N THR A 69 13.01 -2.60 13.36
CA THR A 69 11.83 -3.44 13.58
C THR A 69 10.60 -2.65 14.05
N ALA A 70 10.81 -1.58 14.83
CA ALA A 70 9.71 -0.79 15.39
C ALA A 70 9.06 0.10 14.32
N LEU A 71 9.88 0.77 13.51
CA LEU A 71 9.44 1.62 12.41
C LEU A 71 8.79 0.77 11.30
N LEU A 72 9.36 -0.39 10.97
CA LEU A 72 8.75 -1.30 10.00
C LEU A 72 7.36 -1.76 10.48
N ARG A 73 7.24 -2.12 11.77
CA ARG A 73 5.95 -2.50 12.34
C ARG A 73 4.96 -1.34 12.31
N SER A 74 5.38 -0.13 12.69
CA SER A 74 4.53 1.07 12.64
C SER A 74 4.01 1.34 11.22
N LEU A 75 4.88 1.16 10.21
CA LEU A 75 4.55 1.33 8.80
C LEU A 75 3.52 0.30 8.32
N VAL A 76 3.69 -0.98 8.66
CA VAL A 76 2.74 -2.05 8.35
C VAL A 76 1.40 -1.81 9.06
N ASP A 77 1.42 -1.46 10.34
CA ASP A 77 0.21 -1.16 11.11
C ASP A 77 -0.57 0.02 10.50
N LEU A 78 0.13 1.07 10.06
CA LEU A 78 -0.48 2.20 9.36
C LEU A 78 -1.11 1.76 8.03
N GLN A 79 -0.39 0.97 7.23
CA GLN A 79 -0.88 0.42 5.96
C GLN A 79 -2.18 -0.39 6.17
N GLU A 80 -2.22 -1.26 7.18
CA GLU A 80 -3.40 -2.07 7.51
C GLU A 80 -4.58 -1.22 7.96
N LYS A 81 -4.36 -0.24 8.85
CA LYS A 81 -5.41 0.70 9.27
C LYS A 81 -5.97 1.47 8.08
N LEU A 82 -5.13 1.95 7.17
CA LEU A 82 -5.56 2.65 5.96
C LEU A 82 -6.35 1.73 5.02
N HIS A 83 -5.94 0.47 4.85
CA HIS A 83 -6.69 -0.52 4.06
C HIS A 83 -8.09 -0.75 4.62
N LEU A 84 -8.20 -0.88 5.94
CA LEU A 84 -9.47 -1.17 6.63
C LEU A 84 -10.43 0.03 6.59
N THR A 85 -9.92 1.22 6.88
CA THR A 85 -10.72 2.45 7.06
C THR A 85 -10.99 3.16 5.73
N VAL A 86 -10.09 4.06 5.32
CA VAL A 86 -10.19 4.88 4.09
C VAL A 86 -10.28 3.98 2.85
N GLY A 87 -9.53 2.88 2.85
CA GLY A 87 -9.52 1.89 1.79
C GLY A 87 -10.76 1.00 1.73
N ARG A 88 -11.66 1.06 2.73
CA ARG A 88 -12.87 0.24 2.85
C ARG A 88 -12.59 -1.25 2.60
N LYS A 89 -11.70 -1.83 3.43
CA LYS A 89 -11.18 -3.20 3.26
C LYS A 89 -10.60 -3.40 1.85
N ARG A 90 -9.63 -2.55 1.47
CA ARG A 90 -8.91 -2.56 0.18
C ARG A 90 -9.71 -2.26 -1.09
N ARG A 91 -11.05 -2.27 -1.02
CA ARG A 91 -11.95 -2.01 -2.16
C ARG A 91 -11.71 -0.65 -2.82
N LYS A 92 -11.42 0.39 -2.04
CA LYS A 92 -11.16 1.75 -2.55
C LYS A 92 -9.66 2.02 -2.67
N VAL A 93 -8.87 1.64 -1.67
CA VAL A 93 -7.41 1.87 -1.65
C VAL A 93 -6.70 0.62 -1.16
N ALA A 94 -5.77 0.13 -1.95
CA ALA A 94 -4.80 -0.89 -1.58
C ALA A 94 -3.42 -0.27 -1.78
N ILE A 95 -2.56 -0.50 -0.80
CA ILE A 95 -1.22 0.08 -0.71
C ILE A 95 -0.27 -1.10 -0.71
N GLY A 96 0.73 -1.07 -1.59
CA GLY A 96 1.87 -1.98 -1.58
C GLY A 96 3.12 -1.24 -1.13
N ILE A 97 3.99 -1.91 -0.40
CA ILE A 97 5.29 -1.39 0.04
C ILE A 97 6.33 -2.39 -0.46
N HIS A 98 7.31 -1.91 -1.20
CA HIS A 98 8.31 -2.74 -1.85
C HIS A 98 9.70 -2.18 -1.56
N ASP A 99 10.64 -3.10 -1.35
CA ASP A 99 12.05 -2.77 -1.30
C ASP A 99 12.53 -2.42 -2.71
N LEU A 100 12.90 -1.16 -2.91
CA LEU A 100 13.30 -0.64 -4.21
C LEU A 100 14.57 -1.32 -4.72
N ASP A 101 15.47 -1.74 -3.83
CA ASP A 101 16.75 -2.35 -4.21
C ASP A 101 16.59 -3.77 -4.77
N ARG A 102 15.38 -4.35 -4.62
CA ARG A 102 15.05 -5.70 -5.07
C ARG A 102 14.16 -5.74 -6.32
N VAL A 103 13.86 -4.58 -6.90
CA VAL A 103 13.02 -4.46 -8.10
C VAL A 103 13.68 -3.55 -9.14
N THR A 104 13.28 -3.68 -10.40
CA THR A 104 13.88 -2.91 -11.50
C THR A 104 12.80 -2.16 -12.27
N ALA A 105 13.05 -0.88 -12.51
CA ALA A 105 12.21 0.01 -13.30
C ALA A 105 12.36 -0.26 -14.82
N PRO A 106 11.37 0.14 -15.67
CA PRO A 106 10.14 0.87 -15.34
C PRO A 106 9.05 -0.01 -14.72
N PHE A 107 8.19 0.59 -13.89
CA PHE A 107 7.09 -0.11 -13.25
C PHE A 107 5.81 0.04 -14.05
N THR A 108 5.07 -1.06 -14.24
CA THR A 108 3.80 -1.05 -14.99
C THR A 108 2.68 -1.64 -14.14
N TYR A 109 1.58 -0.90 -14.03
CA TYR A 109 0.32 -1.36 -13.46
C TYR A 109 -0.64 -1.74 -14.61
N LYS A 110 -1.00 -3.02 -14.70
CA LYS A 110 -1.85 -3.56 -15.76
C LYS A 110 -2.74 -4.66 -15.20
N ALA A 111 -3.91 -4.85 -15.81
CA ALA A 111 -4.73 -6.03 -15.60
C ALA A 111 -4.23 -7.15 -16.53
N VAL A 112 -4.22 -8.39 -16.06
CA VAL A 112 -3.75 -9.53 -16.85
C VAL A 112 -4.80 -10.64 -16.83
N LEU A 113 -4.70 -11.57 -17.79
CA LEU A 113 -5.44 -12.82 -17.67
C LEU A 113 -4.84 -13.62 -16.51
N PRO A 114 -5.65 -14.10 -15.55
CA PRO A 114 -5.14 -14.72 -14.33
C PRO A 114 -4.12 -15.86 -14.52
N PRO A 115 -4.22 -16.73 -15.55
CA PRO A 115 -3.24 -17.79 -15.79
C PRO A 115 -1.91 -17.34 -16.42
N GLU A 116 -1.83 -16.11 -16.97
CA GLU A 116 -0.65 -15.64 -17.70
C GLU A 116 0.49 -15.18 -16.78
N VAL A 117 0.20 -14.92 -15.51
CA VAL A 117 1.17 -14.44 -14.53
C VAL A 117 1.24 -15.39 -13.37
N ARG A 118 2.47 -15.74 -12.99
CA ARG A 118 2.77 -16.61 -11.86
C ARG A 118 3.86 -15.99 -10.99
N PHE A 119 3.72 -16.16 -9.68
CA PHE A 119 4.76 -15.83 -8.72
C PHE A 119 4.54 -16.55 -7.39
N THR A 120 5.56 -16.57 -6.54
CA THR A 120 5.45 -17.04 -5.16
C THR A 120 4.91 -15.93 -4.24
N PRO A 121 3.68 -16.04 -3.70
CA PRO A 121 3.12 -15.02 -2.82
C PRO A 121 3.79 -15.06 -1.43
N LEU A 122 3.71 -13.94 -0.71
CA LEU A 122 4.30 -13.80 0.62
C LEU A 122 3.81 -14.88 1.58
N GLY A 123 4.74 -15.52 2.30
CA GLY A 123 4.41 -16.54 3.31
C GLY A 123 4.15 -17.94 2.75
N LEU A 124 4.24 -18.13 1.43
CA LEU A 124 4.21 -19.45 0.78
C LEU A 124 5.54 -19.75 0.10
N ALA A 125 5.77 -21.03 -0.22
CA ALA A 125 6.98 -21.52 -0.88
C ALA A 125 6.73 -21.99 -2.32
N GLU A 126 5.49 -21.97 -2.79
CA GLU A 126 5.09 -22.51 -4.09
C GLU A 126 4.74 -21.38 -5.07
N ASP A 127 5.14 -21.54 -6.33
CA ASP A 127 4.76 -20.67 -7.43
C ASP A 127 3.32 -20.95 -7.88
N MET A 128 2.50 -19.90 -7.96
CA MET A 128 1.07 -19.99 -8.23
C MET A 128 0.66 -18.93 -9.26
N ASP A 129 -0.34 -19.26 -10.09
CA ASP A 129 -1.02 -18.23 -10.90
C ASP A 129 -2.02 -17.43 -10.05
N LEU A 130 -2.62 -16.39 -10.65
CA LEU A 130 -3.50 -15.50 -9.90
C LEU A 130 -4.80 -16.19 -9.46
N LEU A 131 -5.31 -17.20 -10.17
CA LEU A 131 -6.49 -17.95 -9.74
C LEU A 131 -6.18 -18.80 -8.52
N ASP A 132 -5.06 -19.51 -8.57
CA ASP A 132 -4.56 -20.30 -7.45
C ASP A 132 -4.36 -19.42 -6.21
N ILE A 133 -3.82 -18.21 -6.38
CA ILE A 133 -3.64 -17.25 -5.28
C ILE A 133 -5.00 -16.89 -4.66
N LEU A 134 -6.04 -16.61 -5.45
CA LEU A 134 -7.37 -16.28 -4.92
C LEU A 134 -8.00 -17.42 -4.10
N VAL A 135 -7.64 -18.68 -4.39
CA VAL A 135 -8.22 -19.86 -3.74
C VAL A 135 -7.37 -20.37 -2.58
N LYS A 136 -6.04 -20.35 -2.69
CA LYS A 136 -5.11 -21.00 -1.77
C LYS A 136 -4.50 -20.04 -0.75
N HIS A 137 -4.20 -18.80 -1.15
CA HIS A 137 -3.54 -17.84 -0.27
C HIS A 137 -4.54 -17.15 0.68
N GLU A 138 -4.21 -16.99 1.96
CA GLU A 138 -5.10 -16.44 2.99
C GLU A 138 -5.73 -15.10 2.56
N LYS A 139 -4.88 -14.14 2.15
CA LYS A 139 -5.36 -12.82 1.67
C LYS A 139 -5.99 -12.88 0.29
N GLY A 140 -5.62 -13.87 -0.53
CA GLY A 140 -6.29 -14.10 -1.80
C GLY A 140 -7.76 -14.43 -1.57
N ARG A 141 -8.04 -15.39 -0.68
CA ARG A 141 -9.39 -15.80 -0.29
C ARG A 141 -10.17 -14.66 0.37
N GLU A 142 -9.55 -13.94 1.30
CA GLU A 142 -10.18 -12.83 2.02
C GLU A 142 -10.69 -11.74 1.06
N TYR A 143 -9.89 -11.40 0.03
CA TYR A 143 -10.17 -10.29 -0.88
C TYR A 143 -10.61 -10.71 -2.29
N ALA A 144 -10.76 -12.00 -2.57
CA ALA A 144 -11.11 -12.52 -3.90
C ALA A 144 -12.37 -11.85 -4.48
N HIS A 145 -13.37 -11.62 -3.63
CA HIS A 145 -14.64 -10.99 -4.00
C HIS A 145 -14.50 -9.58 -4.62
N LEU A 146 -13.33 -8.94 -4.52
CA LEU A 146 -13.06 -7.63 -5.14
C LEU A 146 -12.74 -7.73 -6.63
N VAL A 147 -12.23 -8.88 -7.10
CA VAL A 147 -11.69 -9.04 -8.46
C VAL A 147 -12.17 -10.31 -9.16
N ALA A 148 -12.67 -11.32 -8.44
CA ALA A 148 -13.00 -12.63 -8.99
C ALA A 148 -14.11 -12.64 -10.05
N SER A 149 -14.93 -11.58 -10.12
CA SER A 149 -15.94 -11.41 -11.18
C SER A 149 -15.39 -10.81 -12.47
N GLN A 150 -14.14 -10.35 -12.47
CA GLN A 150 -13.51 -9.68 -13.60
C GLN A 150 -12.79 -10.70 -14.50
N PRO A 151 -12.85 -10.53 -15.82
CA PRO A 151 -12.15 -11.43 -16.76
C PRO A 151 -10.62 -11.27 -16.69
N VAL A 152 -10.15 -10.10 -16.27
CA VAL A 152 -8.74 -9.74 -16.05
C VAL A 152 -8.62 -9.02 -14.71
N PHE A 153 -7.51 -9.19 -14.00
CA PHE A 153 -7.22 -8.45 -12.77
C PHE A 153 -5.74 -8.40 -12.42
#